data_AF-A0A3P0NNJ6-F1
#
_entry.id   AF-A0A3P0NNJ6-F1
#
_cell.length_a   1.000
_cell.length_b   1.000
_cell.length_c   1.000
_cell.angle_alpha   90.00
_cell.angle_beta   90.00
_cell.angle_gamma   90.00
#
_symmetry.space_group_name_H-M   'P 1'
#
loop_
_entity.id
_entity.type
_entity.pdbx_description
1 polymer ?
#
loop_
_entity_poly.entity_id
_entity_poly.type
_entity_poly.pdbx_seq_one_letter_code
_entity_poly.pdbx_strand_id
1 'polypeptide(L)'
;MKLTTAQPARHSNPTTKASALAYLLFERPDLDRAEKFLNDFGLRTVSRDSEWIFLRGTAATPFCYAVRWAEKPRFVGFGLEVDGLSALERLACVPGASGIERALWPGGGYRVQLADPSGFRVDAVAGRALAGALSHRPPLAVNSVDAAVRINETQRPPAGPSEVIRLGHVVLELADFQATCAWYTHHFGFIPSDVQVLPDGSPAVTFMRLDLGARPADHHTLALAQGFAPLYSHSAFELVDADAIGGGQRVLRESGWEHAWGIGRHILGSQIFDYWQDPWGDKHEHYCDGDLFTAEMPMGIHAVSREAMAQWGPAMPRSFTKPKLTPSSIAALVRNLRRSPDLTFAKLRTLAKLFA
;
A
#
# COMPACT_ATOMS: atom_id res chain seq x y z
N MET A 1 24.05 -14.95 -4.92
CA MET A 1 24.24 -13.57 -5.40
C MET A 1 25.11 -12.82 -4.40
N LYS A 2 26.06 -11.97 -4.82
CA LYS A 2 26.90 -11.18 -3.90
C LYS A 2 26.18 -9.89 -3.55
N LEU A 3 25.86 -9.68 -2.27
CA LEU A 3 25.27 -8.44 -1.78
C LEU A 3 26.35 -7.37 -1.65
N THR A 4 26.07 -6.14 -2.12
CA THR A 4 27.04 -5.04 -2.13
C THR A 4 26.73 -3.93 -1.14
N THR A 5 25.54 -3.97 -0.54
CA THR A 5 25.10 -3.03 0.50
C THR A 5 24.37 -3.78 1.61
N ALA A 6 24.31 -3.18 2.80
CA ALA A 6 23.48 -3.69 3.88
C ALA A 6 22.03 -3.79 3.39
N GLN A 7 21.36 -4.88 3.74
CA GLN A 7 19.93 -5.03 3.43
C GLN A 7 19.11 -4.41 4.56
N PRO A 8 17.89 -3.93 4.28
CA PRO A 8 16.95 -3.55 5.32
C PRO A 8 16.84 -4.64 6.37
N ALA A 9 16.81 -4.25 7.63
CA ALA A 9 16.81 -5.17 8.75
C ALA A 9 15.84 -4.71 9.84
N ARG A 10 15.31 -5.68 10.59
CA ARG A 10 14.51 -5.45 11.78
C ARG A 10 15.34 -4.66 12.81
N HIS A 11 14.75 -3.60 13.36
CA HIS A 11 15.35 -2.88 14.47
C HIS A 11 15.10 -3.64 15.79
N SER A 12 16.13 -3.78 16.63
CA SER A 12 16.04 -4.58 17.87
C SER A 12 15.21 -3.91 18.96
N ASN A 13 15.18 -2.58 18.98
CA ASN A 13 14.44 -1.79 19.98
C ASN A 13 13.76 -0.59 19.31
N PRO A 14 12.64 -0.80 18.59
CA PRO A 14 11.97 0.29 17.89
C PRO A 14 11.32 1.30 18.86
N THR A 15 11.15 2.55 18.44
CA THR A 15 10.47 3.59 19.23
C THR A 15 9.06 3.15 19.63
N THR A 16 8.33 2.58 18.70
CA THR A 16 7.08 1.86 18.94
C THR A 16 6.86 0.80 17.85
N LYS A 17 5.77 0.04 17.95
CA LYS A 17 5.33 -0.88 16.91
C LYS A 17 3.98 -0.43 16.38
N ALA A 18 3.88 -0.27 15.06
CA ALA A 18 2.60 -0.08 14.40
C ALA A 18 1.81 -1.40 14.41
N SER A 19 0.49 -1.30 14.51
CA SER A 19 -0.43 -2.45 14.56
C SER A 19 -1.34 -2.55 13.35
N ALA A 20 -1.49 -1.47 12.57
CA ALA A 20 -2.25 -1.45 11.32
C ALA A 20 -1.88 -0.24 10.44
N LEU A 21 -2.09 -0.37 9.12
CA LEU A 21 -2.22 0.78 8.23
C LEU A 21 -3.65 1.34 8.35
N ALA A 22 -3.75 2.50 8.98
CA ALA A 22 -5.02 3.08 9.40
C ALA A 22 -5.79 3.72 8.25
N TYR A 23 -5.11 4.51 7.42
CA TYR A 23 -5.72 5.22 6.30
C TYR A 23 -4.68 5.78 5.32
N LEU A 24 -5.16 6.18 4.13
CA LEU A 24 -4.42 6.96 3.15
C LEU A 24 -4.98 8.38 3.04
N LEU A 25 -4.12 9.35 2.74
CA LEU A 25 -4.45 10.76 2.55
C LEU A 25 -4.14 11.20 1.13
N PHE A 26 -5.17 11.61 0.40
CA PHE A 26 -5.05 12.13 -0.95
C PHE A 26 -5.63 13.54 -1.05
N GLU A 27 -5.07 14.33 -1.96
CA GLU A 27 -5.62 15.59 -2.40
C GLU A 27 -6.13 15.45 -3.82
N ARG A 28 -7.32 15.97 -4.09
CA ARG A 28 -7.99 15.89 -5.40
C ARG A 28 -8.70 17.19 -5.77
N PRO A 29 -8.65 17.62 -7.04
CA PRO A 29 -9.34 18.84 -7.50
C PRO A 29 -10.85 18.64 -7.74
N ASP A 30 -11.31 17.39 -7.79
CA ASP A 30 -12.69 17.03 -8.07
C ASP A 30 -13.12 15.92 -7.10
N LEU A 31 -13.83 16.32 -6.04
CA LEU A 31 -14.28 15.41 -4.99
C LEU A 31 -15.38 14.46 -5.49
N ASP A 32 -16.25 14.91 -6.40
CA ASP A 32 -17.31 14.06 -6.99
C ASP A 32 -16.71 12.93 -7.81
N ARG A 33 -15.71 13.24 -8.63
CA ARG A 33 -15.04 12.24 -9.46
C ARG A 33 -14.19 11.28 -8.64
N ALA A 34 -13.57 11.75 -7.55
CA ALA A 34 -12.87 10.89 -6.59
C ALA A 34 -13.84 9.93 -5.90
N GLU A 35 -14.94 10.46 -5.37
CA GLU A 35 -15.97 9.66 -4.69
C GLU A 35 -16.58 8.61 -5.62
N LYS A 36 -16.89 8.99 -6.87
CA LYS A 36 -17.43 8.04 -7.86
C LYS A 36 -16.48 6.88 -8.10
N PHE A 37 -15.20 7.17 -8.38
CA PHE A 37 -14.20 6.12 -8.60
C PHE A 37 -14.10 5.20 -7.39
N LEU A 38 -13.98 5.76 -6.18
CA LEU A 38 -13.76 4.98 -4.97
C LEU A 38 -14.99 4.13 -4.59
N ASN A 39 -16.22 4.60 -4.86
CA ASN A 39 -17.43 3.79 -4.67
C ASN A 39 -17.57 2.70 -5.75
N ASP A 40 -17.27 2.99 -7.02
CA ASP A 40 -17.24 1.97 -8.09
C ASP A 40 -16.15 0.93 -7.84
N PHE A 41 -15.03 1.34 -7.23
CA PHE A 41 -13.95 0.46 -6.79
C PHE A 41 -14.41 -0.44 -5.65
N GLY A 42 -15.22 0.05 -4.71
CA GLY A 42 -15.82 -0.79 -3.67
C GLY A 42 -15.74 -0.24 -2.25
N LEU A 43 -15.18 0.95 -2.07
CA LEU A 43 -15.23 1.67 -0.79
C LEU A 43 -16.62 2.30 -0.60
N ARG A 44 -16.93 2.68 0.64
CA ARG A 44 -18.20 3.33 1.00
C ARG A 44 -17.93 4.66 1.68
N THR A 45 -18.60 5.72 1.22
CA THR A 45 -18.53 7.04 1.86
C THR A 45 -19.10 6.99 3.28
N VAL A 46 -18.30 7.46 4.24
CA VAL A 46 -18.64 7.59 5.66
C VAL A 46 -19.19 8.97 5.95
N SER A 47 -18.50 9.99 5.43
CA SER A 47 -18.87 11.40 5.60
C SER A 47 -18.24 12.22 4.49
N ARG A 48 -18.94 13.29 4.11
CA ARG A 48 -18.52 14.22 3.07
C ARG A 48 -18.93 15.64 3.43
N ASP A 49 -18.05 16.60 3.16
CA ASP A 49 -18.34 18.02 3.11
C ASP A 49 -17.67 18.66 1.88
N SER A 50 -17.55 20.00 1.85
CA SER A 50 -16.93 20.73 0.74
C SER A 50 -15.41 20.59 0.66
N GLU A 51 -14.76 20.18 1.75
CA GLU A 51 -13.30 20.06 1.85
C GLU A 51 -12.85 18.59 1.93
N TRP A 52 -13.62 17.71 2.56
CA TRP A 52 -13.21 16.35 2.86
C TRP A 52 -14.23 15.29 2.45
N ILE A 53 -13.72 14.13 2.02
CA ILE A 53 -14.46 12.86 1.94
C ILE A 53 -13.69 11.81 2.73
N PHE A 54 -14.40 11.04 3.56
CA PHE A 54 -13.86 9.87 4.26
C PHE A 54 -14.58 8.62 3.79
N LEU A 55 -13.83 7.57 3.45
CA LEU A 55 -14.37 6.31 2.95
C LEU A 55 -13.77 5.11 3.69
N ARG A 56 -14.53 4.01 3.72
CA ARG A 56 -14.15 2.77 4.40
C ARG A 56 -14.49 1.53 3.59
N GLY A 57 -13.81 0.42 3.91
CA GLY A 57 -14.27 -0.93 3.60
C GLY A 57 -15.29 -1.46 4.62
N THR A 58 -15.59 -2.75 4.53
CA THR A 58 -16.59 -3.41 5.38
C THR A 58 -16.06 -3.80 6.76
N ALA A 59 -14.74 -3.93 6.94
CA ALA A 59 -14.11 -4.17 8.24
C ALA A 59 -14.37 -3.01 9.22
N ALA A 60 -14.27 -3.28 10.52
CA ALA A 60 -14.63 -2.39 11.65
C ALA A 60 -13.72 -1.15 11.84
N THR A 61 -13.21 -0.54 10.77
CA THR A 61 -12.46 0.71 10.79
C THR A 61 -13.39 1.91 10.58
N PRO A 62 -13.18 3.07 11.25
CA PRO A 62 -14.03 4.25 11.02
C PRO A 62 -13.85 4.83 9.60
N PHE A 63 -12.63 4.78 9.05
CA PHE A 63 -12.30 5.08 7.65
C PHE A 63 -10.91 4.53 7.32
N CYS A 64 -10.65 4.25 6.04
CA CYS A 64 -9.33 3.87 5.53
C CYS A 64 -8.85 4.71 4.34
N TYR A 65 -9.67 5.64 3.85
CA TYR A 65 -9.31 6.53 2.75
C TYR A 65 -9.86 7.92 3.04
N ALA A 66 -9.02 8.95 2.97
CA ALA A 66 -9.45 10.33 3.09
C ALA A 66 -8.99 11.14 1.89
N VAL A 67 -9.93 11.90 1.32
CA VAL A 67 -9.69 12.82 0.20
C VAL A 67 -9.93 14.23 0.68
N ARG A 68 -8.94 15.11 0.53
CA ARG A 68 -9.10 16.55 0.69
C ARG A 68 -9.21 17.23 -0.67
N TRP A 69 -10.04 18.26 -0.77
CA TRP A 69 -10.01 19.14 -1.94
C TRP A 69 -8.69 19.90 -2.02
N ALA A 70 -8.08 19.92 -3.21
CA ALA A 70 -6.98 20.82 -3.54
C ALA A 70 -6.85 20.98 -5.06
N GLU A 71 -6.35 22.13 -5.53
CA GLU A 71 -6.19 22.41 -6.97
C GLU A 71 -5.32 21.38 -7.71
N LYS A 72 -4.36 20.76 -7.02
CA LYS A 72 -3.41 19.81 -7.60
C LYS A 72 -3.59 18.43 -6.98
N PRO A 73 -3.75 17.37 -7.78
CA PRO A 73 -3.83 16.02 -7.24
C PRO A 73 -2.48 15.60 -6.67
N ARG A 74 -2.47 15.01 -5.47
CA ARG A 74 -1.30 14.31 -4.93
C ARG A 74 -1.69 13.26 -3.89
N PHE A 75 -0.83 12.28 -3.72
CA PHE A 75 -0.75 11.53 -2.47
C PHE A 75 -0.02 12.37 -1.42
N VAL A 76 -0.59 12.49 -0.22
CA VAL A 76 -0.03 13.29 0.88
C VAL A 76 0.75 12.41 1.84
N GLY A 77 0.20 11.25 2.18
CA GLY A 77 0.74 10.40 3.24
C GLY A 77 -0.28 9.37 3.74
N PHE A 78 0.03 8.76 4.87
CA PHE A 78 -0.78 7.68 5.44
C PHE A 78 -0.71 7.67 6.97
N GLY A 79 -1.67 6.98 7.58
CA GLY A 79 -1.75 6.79 9.03
C GLY A 79 -1.34 5.39 9.45
N LEU A 80 -0.62 5.27 10.56
CA LEU A 80 -0.25 4.01 11.21
C LEU A 80 -0.84 3.99 12.62
N GLU A 81 -1.63 2.97 12.93
CA GLU A 81 -2.14 2.77 14.28
C GLU A 81 -1.01 2.30 15.20
N VAL A 82 -0.90 2.90 16.39
CA VAL A 82 0.09 2.55 17.41
C VAL A 82 -0.60 2.30 18.75
N ASP A 83 0.09 1.59 19.64
CA ASP A 83 -0.49 1.17 20.93
C ASP A 83 -0.54 2.31 21.96
N GLY A 84 -1.61 3.10 21.89
CA GLY A 84 -2.00 4.07 22.91
C GLY A 84 -1.20 5.37 22.93
N LEU A 85 -1.55 6.26 23.87
CA LEU A 85 -0.94 7.58 24.00
C LEU A 85 0.56 7.54 24.30
N SER A 86 1.03 6.54 25.06
CA SER A 86 2.46 6.41 25.37
C SER A 86 3.33 6.23 24.11
N ALA A 87 2.80 5.54 23.09
CA ALA A 87 3.48 5.41 21.81
C ALA A 87 3.55 6.75 21.06
N LEU A 88 2.47 7.53 21.12
CA LEU A 88 2.44 8.89 20.57
C LEU A 88 3.41 9.82 21.28
N GLU A 89 3.52 9.76 22.62
CA GLU A 89 4.48 10.55 23.39
C GLU A 89 5.92 10.27 22.97
N ARG A 90 6.28 8.99 22.77
CA ARG A 90 7.61 8.62 22.26
C ARG A 90 7.85 9.12 20.85
N LEU A 91 6.85 9.04 19.97
CA LEU A 91 6.95 9.52 18.59
C LEU A 91 6.97 11.05 18.48
N ALA A 92 6.30 11.77 19.39
CA ALA A 92 6.35 13.23 19.45
C ALA A 92 7.76 13.77 19.81
N CYS A 93 8.60 12.93 20.42
CA CYS A 93 10.00 13.25 20.70
C CYS A 93 10.92 13.04 19.48
N VAL A 94 10.44 12.47 18.37
CA VAL A 94 11.23 12.30 17.15
C VAL A 94 11.48 13.67 16.52
N PRO A 95 12.71 14.01 16.09
CA PRO A 95 13.01 15.30 15.49
C PRO A 95 12.09 15.63 14.30
N GLY A 96 11.43 16.79 14.35
CA GLY A 96 10.50 17.24 13.32
C GLY A 96 9.07 16.70 13.44
N ALA A 97 8.79 15.84 14.42
CA ALA A 97 7.42 15.42 14.73
C ALA A 97 6.60 16.58 15.31
N SER A 98 5.29 16.56 15.07
CA SER A 98 4.35 17.46 15.74
C SER A 98 4.17 17.08 17.21
N GLY A 99 3.53 17.96 17.98
CA GLY A 99 2.91 17.56 19.24
C GLY A 99 1.75 16.58 19.03
N ILE A 100 1.23 16.04 20.14
CA ILE A 100 0.02 15.21 20.12
C ILE A 100 -1.19 16.12 19.90
N GLU A 101 -1.97 15.81 18.87
CA GLU A 101 -3.20 16.53 18.52
C GLU A 101 -4.41 15.62 18.62
N ARG A 102 -5.57 16.19 19.00
CA ARG A 102 -6.85 15.47 18.89
C ARG A 102 -7.29 15.43 17.42
N ALA A 103 -7.57 14.24 16.89
CA ALA A 103 -8.10 14.08 15.55
C ALA A 103 -9.63 14.31 15.56
N LEU A 104 -10.11 15.17 14.65
CA LEU A 104 -11.54 15.50 14.51
C LEU A 104 -12.21 14.73 13.35
N TRP A 105 -11.54 13.71 12.83
CA TRP A 105 -12.03 12.85 11.75
C TRP A 105 -12.92 11.72 12.30
N PRO A 106 -13.66 10.99 11.44
CA PRO A 106 -14.44 9.84 11.89
C PRO A 106 -13.61 8.87 12.74
N GLY A 107 -14.16 8.49 13.90
CA GLY A 107 -13.46 7.70 14.92
C GLY A 107 -12.68 8.50 15.95
N GLY A 108 -12.42 9.79 15.73
CA GLY A 108 -11.71 10.65 16.68
C GLY A 108 -10.30 10.16 16.99
N GLY A 109 -9.93 10.17 18.28
CA GLY A 109 -8.61 9.74 18.76
C GLY A 109 -7.57 10.85 18.76
N TYR A 110 -6.30 10.45 18.77
CA TYR A 110 -5.14 11.34 18.81
C TYR A 110 -4.16 11.00 17.70
N ARG A 111 -3.39 12.00 17.26
CA ARG A 111 -2.35 11.82 16.25
C ARG A 111 -1.05 12.57 16.58
N VAL A 112 0.05 12.07 16.06
CA VAL A 112 1.32 12.78 15.88
C VAL A 112 1.68 12.71 14.40
N GLN A 113 2.00 13.85 13.80
CA GLN A 113 2.45 13.93 12.41
C GLN A 113 3.97 13.87 12.36
N LEU A 114 4.50 13.00 11.53
CA LEU A 114 5.93 12.88 11.22
C LEU A 114 6.13 13.03 9.71
N ALA A 115 7.39 13.27 9.33
CA ALA A 115 7.83 13.14 7.94
C ALA A 115 8.88 12.04 7.86
N ASP A 116 8.71 11.11 6.93
CA ASP A 116 9.77 10.14 6.66
C ASP A 116 10.96 10.81 5.95
N PRO A 117 12.13 10.15 5.84
CA PRO A 117 13.30 10.74 5.19
C PRO A 117 13.09 11.14 3.73
N SER A 118 12.10 10.53 3.06
CA SER A 118 11.73 10.83 1.67
C SER A 118 10.74 12.00 1.56
N GLY A 119 10.20 12.47 2.68
CA GLY A 119 9.30 13.62 2.79
C GLY A 119 7.81 13.27 2.76
N PHE A 120 7.44 11.98 2.85
CA PHE A 120 6.03 11.60 3.00
C PHE A 120 5.54 11.91 4.41
N ARG A 121 4.30 12.39 4.52
CA ARG A 121 3.64 12.53 5.81
C ARG A 121 3.27 11.15 6.35
N VAL A 122 3.63 10.89 7.60
CA VAL A 122 3.24 9.69 8.35
C VAL A 122 2.54 10.13 9.62
N ASP A 123 1.25 9.81 9.73
CA ASP A 123 0.48 10.06 10.94
C ASP A 123 0.56 8.83 11.85
N ALA A 124 1.14 8.95 13.04
CA ALA A 124 0.93 7.96 14.08
C ALA A 124 -0.40 8.26 14.78
N VAL A 125 -1.31 7.28 14.86
CA VAL A 125 -2.64 7.47 15.44
C VAL A 125 -2.91 6.46 16.55
N ALA A 126 -3.66 6.90 17.56
CA ALA A 126 -4.07 6.04 18.66
C ALA A 126 -5.46 6.44 19.20
N GLY A 127 -6.17 5.47 19.76
CA GLY A 127 -7.44 5.71 20.46
C GLY A 127 -8.60 6.06 19.53
N ARG A 128 -8.54 5.64 18.27
CA ARG A 128 -9.66 5.77 17.33
C ARG A 128 -10.79 4.82 17.71
N ALA A 129 -12.00 5.34 17.81
CA ALA A 129 -13.19 4.51 17.96
C ALA A 129 -13.43 3.69 16.70
N LEU A 130 -13.54 2.37 16.87
CA LEU A 130 -13.96 1.46 15.82
C LEU A 130 -15.41 1.77 15.43
N ALA A 131 -15.73 1.52 14.16
CA ALA A 131 -17.10 1.56 13.68
C ALA A 131 -17.64 0.12 13.55
N GLY A 132 -18.96 -0.05 13.53
CA GLY A 132 -19.56 -1.36 13.26
C GLY A 132 -19.09 -1.93 11.92
N ALA A 133 -18.80 -3.23 11.87
CA ALA A 133 -18.51 -3.92 10.62
C ALA A 133 -19.76 -3.91 9.73
N LEU A 134 -19.56 -3.71 8.43
CA LEU A 134 -20.62 -3.82 7.44
C LEU A 134 -20.65 -5.26 6.93
N SER A 135 -21.83 -5.72 6.52
CA SER A 135 -21.94 -7.02 5.87
C SER A 135 -21.16 -7.04 4.57
N HIS A 136 -20.46 -8.15 4.34
CA HIS A 136 -19.96 -8.58 3.04
C HIS A 136 -20.28 -10.06 2.84
N ARG A 137 -20.29 -10.52 1.61
CA ARG A 137 -20.55 -11.94 1.32
C ARG A 137 -19.44 -12.84 1.91
N PRO A 138 -19.75 -14.07 2.31
CA PRO A 138 -18.72 -15.04 2.65
C PRO A 138 -17.91 -15.46 1.40
N PRO A 139 -16.72 -16.09 1.59
CA PRO A 139 -15.98 -16.73 0.50
C PRO A 139 -16.84 -17.77 -0.23
N LEU A 140 -16.68 -17.88 -1.54
CA LEU A 140 -17.44 -18.85 -2.33
C LEU A 140 -16.92 -20.27 -2.13
N ALA A 141 -17.85 -21.24 -2.05
CA ALA A 141 -17.51 -22.65 -2.05
C ALA A 141 -17.15 -23.12 -3.46
N VAL A 142 -15.91 -23.57 -3.67
CA VAL A 142 -15.40 -23.98 -4.98
C VAL A 142 -15.47 -25.50 -5.14
N ASN A 143 -16.10 -25.98 -6.21
CA ASN A 143 -15.98 -27.39 -6.62
C ASN A 143 -14.58 -27.63 -7.18
N SER A 144 -13.89 -28.66 -6.71
CA SER A 144 -12.64 -29.16 -7.30
C SER A 144 -12.87 -30.51 -7.98
N VAL A 145 -11.87 -31.00 -8.73
CA VAL A 145 -11.90 -32.34 -9.34
C VAL A 145 -12.06 -33.44 -8.29
N ASP A 146 -11.49 -33.22 -7.10
CA ASP A 146 -11.49 -34.20 -6.01
C ASP A 146 -12.62 -33.99 -5.00
N ALA A 147 -13.29 -32.84 -5.01
CA ALA A 147 -14.35 -32.49 -4.06
C ALA A 147 -15.45 -31.63 -4.69
N ALA A 148 -16.58 -32.25 -5.01
CA ALA A 148 -17.79 -31.55 -5.41
C ALA A 148 -18.63 -31.17 -4.17
N VAL A 149 -18.56 -29.90 -3.77
CA VAL A 149 -19.22 -29.37 -2.56
C VAL A 149 -20.56 -28.69 -2.86
N ARG A 150 -20.80 -28.31 -4.11
CA ARG A 150 -22.06 -27.72 -4.60
C ARG A 150 -22.75 -28.70 -5.56
N ILE A 151 -23.66 -29.52 -5.04
CA ILE A 151 -24.50 -30.45 -5.82
C ILE A 151 -25.90 -29.83 -6.01
N ASN A 152 -26.36 -29.72 -7.26
CA ASN A 152 -27.61 -29.04 -7.63
C ASN A 152 -27.69 -27.56 -7.22
N GLU A 153 -26.57 -26.94 -6.83
CA GLU A 153 -26.47 -25.54 -6.47
C GLU A 153 -25.62 -24.76 -7.48
N THR A 154 -26.10 -23.58 -7.88
CA THR A 154 -25.38 -22.69 -8.79
C THR A 154 -24.69 -21.55 -8.05
N GLN A 155 -23.55 -21.09 -8.55
CA GLN A 155 -22.81 -19.95 -8.00
C GLN A 155 -22.91 -18.76 -8.97
N ARG A 156 -23.63 -17.72 -8.54
CA ARG A 156 -23.85 -16.47 -9.29
C ARG A 156 -23.88 -15.30 -8.31
N PRO A 157 -22.72 -14.88 -7.77
CA PRO A 157 -22.68 -13.75 -6.83
C PRO A 157 -23.29 -12.49 -7.49
N PRO A 158 -23.97 -11.63 -6.70
CA PRO A 158 -24.60 -10.43 -7.24
C PRO A 158 -23.63 -9.53 -8.02
N ALA A 159 -24.13 -8.93 -9.09
CA ALA A 159 -23.39 -7.91 -9.83
C ALA A 159 -23.37 -6.59 -9.06
N GLY A 160 -22.19 -6.00 -8.88
CA GLY A 160 -22.00 -4.70 -8.25
C GLY A 160 -20.54 -4.44 -7.93
N PRO A 161 -20.18 -3.23 -7.48
CA PRO A 161 -18.84 -2.94 -6.97
C PRO A 161 -18.42 -3.99 -5.95
N SER A 162 -17.15 -4.40 -6.01
CA SER A 162 -16.64 -5.39 -5.07
C SER A 162 -16.66 -4.86 -3.65
N GLU A 163 -16.90 -5.74 -2.69
CA GLU A 163 -16.92 -5.34 -1.29
C GLU A 163 -15.49 -5.30 -0.76
N VAL A 164 -14.89 -4.10 -0.77
CA VAL A 164 -13.59 -3.90 -0.11
C VAL A 164 -13.74 -4.19 1.38
N ILE A 165 -12.97 -5.15 1.88
CA ILE A 165 -12.95 -5.52 3.30
C ILE A 165 -12.13 -4.49 4.07
N ARG A 166 -10.87 -4.31 3.70
CA ARG A 166 -9.95 -3.40 4.38
C ARG A 166 -8.85 -2.90 3.45
N LEU A 167 -8.18 -1.84 3.90
CA LEU A 167 -6.89 -1.42 3.36
C LEU A 167 -5.82 -2.43 3.81
N GLY A 168 -5.06 -2.95 2.85
CA GLY A 168 -3.98 -3.91 3.09
C GLY A 168 -2.63 -3.21 3.20
N HIS A 169 -2.19 -2.59 2.11
CA HIS A 169 -0.86 -2.00 2.04
C HIS A 169 -0.76 -0.75 1.16
N VAL A 170 0.37 -0.06 1.28
CA VAL A 170 0.78 1.05 0.42
C VAL A 170 2.20 0.81 -0.09
N VAL A 171 2.44 1.19 -1.35
CA VAL A 171 3.75 1.08 -2.01
C VAL A 171 4.24 2.45 -2.44
N LEU A 172 5.45 2.78 -2.01
CA LEU A 172 6.08 4.07 -2.25
C LEU A 172 7.39 3.90 -3.02
N GLU A 173 7.64 4.81 -3.95
CA GLU A 173 8.93 4.97 -4.59
C GLU A 173 9.69 6.11 -3.93
N LEU A 174 11.00 5.96 -3.82
CA LEU A 174 11.83 6.92 -3.10
C LEU A 174 13.29 6.89 -3.55
N ALA A 175 14.01 7.99 -3.28
CA ALA A 175 15.44 8.08 -3.56
C ALA A 175 16.28 7.50 -2.42
N ASP A 176 16.03 7.96 -1.18
CA ASP A 176 16.82 7.62 0.01
C ASP A 176 16.36 6.30 0.63
N PHE A 177 16.63 5.21 -0.08
CA PHE A 177 16.12 3.86 0.19
C PHE A 177 16.50 3.31 1.56
N GLN A 178 17.80 3.27 1.86
CA GLN A 178 18.26 2.65 3.09
C GLN A 178 17.84 3.45 4.31
N ALA A 179 17.96 4.78 4.23
CA ALA A 179 17.55 5.69 5.30
C ALA A 179 16.05 5.57 5.59
N THR A 180 15.22 5.50 4.53
CA THR A 180 13.77 5.37 4.71
C THR A 180 13.37 4.01 5.27
N CYS A 181 13.96 2.92 4.75
CA CYS A 181 13.79 1.58 5.32
C CYS A 181 14.14 1.55 6.82
N ALA A 182 15.31 2.06 7.19
CA ALA A 182 15.76 2.11 8.58
C ALA A 182 14.84 2.97 9.46
N TRP A 183 14.27 4.06 8.93
CA TRP A 183 13.34 4.91 9.66
C TRP A 183 12.05 4.18 10.03
N TYR A 184 11.46 3.43 9.10
CA TYR A 184 10.24 2.64 9.38
C TYR A 184 10.50 1.47 10.33
N THR A 185 11.64 0.78 10.19
CA THR A 185 11.97 -0.31 11.13
C THR A 185 12.31 0.23 12.52
N HIS A 186 12.96 1.40 12.62
CA HIS A 186 13.31 2.03 13.89
C HIS A 186 12.12 2.67 14.60
N HIS A 187 11.30 3.47 13.92
CA HIS A 187 10.25 4.23 14.62
C HIS A 187 8.93 3.46 14.74
N PHE A 188 8.60 2.61 13.77
CA PHE A 188 7.33 1.89 13.70
C PHE A 188 7.47 0.37 13.81
N GLY A 189 8.70 -0.15 13.95
CA GLY A 189 8.93 -1.57 14.24
C GLY A 189 8.59 -2.51 13.08
N PHE A 190 8.56 -2.02 11.84
CA PHE A 190 8.39 -2.88 10.66
C PHE A 190 9.49 -3.95 10.56
N ILE A 191 9.13 -5.11 10.01
CA ILE A 191 10.05 -6.21 9.71
C ILE A 191 10.06 -6.44 8.19
N PRO A 192 11.22 -6.45 7.53
CA PRO A 192 11.32 -6.89 6.14
C PRO A 192 10.88 -8.35 5.99
N SER A 193 9.91 -8.60 5.13
CA SER A 193 9.49 -9.95 4.73
C SER A 193 10.32 -10.44 3.56
N ASP A 194 10.48 -9.60 2.53
CA ASP A 194 11.29 -9.90 1.36
C ASP A 194 12.01 -8.66 0.85
N VAL A 195 13.20 -8.87 0.30
CA VAL A 195 13.96 -7.85 -0.43
C VAL A 195 14.28 -8.35 -1.82
N GLN A 196 13.89 -7.56 -2.82
CA GLN A 196 14.32 -7.76 -4.19
C GLN A 196 15.61 -6.97 -4.46
N VAL A 197 16.58 -7.63 -5.08
CA VAL A 197 17.94 -7.13 -5.28
C VAL A 197 18.33 -7.12 -6.75
N LEU A 198 19.05 -6.07 -7.16
CA LEU A 198 19.59 -5.91 -8.50
C LEU A 198 20.76 -6.87 -8.76
N PRO A 199 21.18 -7.06 -10.03
CA PRO A 199 22.34 -7.89 -10.36
C PRO A 199 23.65 -7.48 -9.66
N ASP A 200 23.78 -6.19 -9.30
CA ASP A 200 24.91 -5.68 -8.53
C ASP A 200 24.81 -5.94 -7.02
N GLY A 201 23.74 -6.57 -6.54
CA GLY A 201 23.52 -6.89 -5.13
C GLY A 201 22.96 -5.78 -4.27
N SER A 202 22.59 -4.62 -4.86
CA SER A 202 21.91 -3.54 -4.14
C SER A 202 20.39 -3.76 -4.13
N PRO A 203 19.67 -3.33 -3.08
CA PRO A 203 18.22 -3.51 -3.02
C PRO A 203 17.50 -2.60 -4.02
N ALA A 204 16.42 -3.14 -4.58
CA ALA A 204 15.48 -2.47 -5.48
C ALA A 204 14.11 -2.29 -4.84
N VAL A 205 13.59 -3.32 -4.15
CA VAL A 205 12.27 -3.27 -3.51
C VAL A 205 12.35 -3.98 -2.17
N THR A 206 11.68 -3.47 -1.15
CA THR A 206 11.55 -4.15 0.14
C THR A 206 10.10 -4.18 0.56
N PHE A 207 9.61 -5.37 0.89
CA PHE A 207 8.28 -5.63 1.40
C PHE A 207 8.37 -5.75 2.91
N MET A 208 7.63 -4.93 3.65
CA MET A 208 7.70 -4.85 5.11
C MET A 208 6.34 -5.16 5.75
N ARG A 209 6.35 -6.11 6.68
CA ARG A 209 5.20 -6.44 7.52
C ARG A 209 5.26 -5.75 8.87
N LEU A 210 4.10 -5.67 9.53
CA LEU A 210 3.99 -5.22 10.90
C LEU A 210 4.54 -6.29 11.86
N ASP A 211 5.23 -5.87 12.93
CA ASP A 211 5.66 -6.77 14.00
C ASP A 211 4.53 -6.99 15.01
N LEU A 212 3.67 -7.98 14.72
CA LEU A 212 2.56 -8.38 15.59
C LEU A 212 2.93 -9.55 16.53
N GLY A 213 4.22 -9.85 16.68
CA GLY A 213 4.72 -10.97 17.46
C GLY A 213 4.29 -12.32 16.88
N ALA A 214 3.62 -13.15 17.70
CA ALA A 214 3.10 -14.46 17.29
C ALA A 214 1.81 -14.36 16.46
N ARG A 215 1.13 -13.21 16.45
CA ARG A 215 -0.05 -13.02 15.59
C ARG A 215 0.41 -12.86 14.13
N PRO A 216 -0.22 -13.54 13.16
CA PRO A 216 0.11 -13.35 11.77
C PRO A 216 -0.16 -11.91 11.31
N ALA A 217 0.77 -11.36 10.53
CA ALA A 217 0.63 -10.12 9.78
C ALA A 217 0.65 -10.44 8.28
N ASP A 218 0.04 -9.58 7.47
CA ASP A 218 0.17 -9.67 6.01
C ASP A 218 1.65 -9.69 5.60
N HIS A 219 1.95 -10.37 4.49
CA HIS A 219 3.26 -10.37 3.86
C HIS A 219 3.91 -8.98 3.86
N HIS A 220 3.11 -7.95 3.56
CA HIS A 220 3.51 -6.58 3.75
C HIS A 220 2.32 -5.67 3.99
N THR A 221 2.57 -4.62 4.76
CA THR A 221 1.69 -3.46 4.93
C THR A 221 2.30 -2.21 4.31
N LEU A 222 3.63 -2.19 4.15
CA LEU A 222 4.38 -1.15 3.46
C LEU A 222 5.36 -1.82 2.50
N ALA A 223 5.42 -1.37 1.25
CA ALA A 223 6.54 -1.69 0.38
C ALA A 223 7.24 -0.42 -0.11
N LEU A 224 8.56 -0.48 -0.17
CA LEU A 224 9.42 0.62 -0.58
C LEU A 224 10.22 0.20 -1.81
N ALA A 225 10.09 0.95 -2.89
CA ALA A 225 10.80 0.73 -4.15
C ALA A 225 11.82 1.83 -4.38
N GLN A 226 12.98 1.45 -4.91
CA GLN A 226 14.00 2.38 -5.36
C GLN A 226 13.49 3.12 -6.59
N GLY A 227 13.19 4.40 -6.40
CA GLY A 227 12.93 5.38 -7.44
C GLY A 227 13.98 6.49 -7.41
N PHE A 228 13.63 7.64 -7.98
CA PHE A 228 14.46 8.86 -7.95
C PHE A 228 13.80 10.03 -7.21
N ALA A 229 12.53 9.89 -6.83
CA ALA A 229 11.73 10.90 -6.17
C ALA A 229 10.70 10.21 -5.26
N PRO A 230 10.19 10.90 -4.21
CA PRO A 230 9.08 10.41 -3.42
C PRO A 230 7.82 10.38 -4.28
N LEU A 231 7.42 9.19 -4.74
CA LEU A 231 6.21 8.98 -5.54
C LEU A 231 5.34 7.91 -4.90
N TYR A 232 4.03 8.11 -4.95
CA TYR A 232 3.08 7.05 -4.68
C TYR A 232 3.06 6.08 -5.86
N SER A 233 3.24 4.78 -5.58
CA SER A 233 3.14 3.74 -6.61
C SER A 233 1.70 3.24 -6.69
N HIS A 234 1.21 2.63 -5.60
CA HIS A 234 -0.15 2.13 -5.47
C HIS A 234 -0.49 1.84 -4.00
N SER A 235 -1.75 1.49 -3.76
CA SER A 235 -2.26 0.94 -2.52
C SER A 235 -3.26 -0.15 -2.83
N ALA A 236 -3.40 -1.08 -1.90
CA ALA A 236 -4.12 -2.32 -2.13
C ALA A 236 -5.19 -2.58 -1.09
N PHE A 237 -6.31 -3.12 -1.56
CA PHE A 237 -7.53 -3.30 -0.80
C PHE A 237 -7.98 -4.75 -0.90
N GLU A 238 -8.18 -5.38 0.25
CA GLU A 238 -8.50 -6.79 0.33
C GLU A 238 -9.96 -7.03 -0.03
N LEU A 239 -10.18 -7.98 -0.93
CA LEU A 239 -11.47 -8.56 -1.27
C LEU A 239 -11.57 -9.98 -0.71
N VAL A 240 -12.80 -10.48 -0.59
CA VAL A 240 -13.07 -11.78 0.04
C VAL A 240 -12.46 -12.98 -0.69
N ASP A 241 -12.41 -12.97 -2.03
CA ASP A 241 -11.84 -14.06 -2.85
C ASP A 241 -11.62 -13.61 -4.32
N ALA A 242 -11.11 -14.53 -5.14
CA ALA A 242 -10.78 -14.29 -6.55
C ALA A 242 -12.01 -13.98 -7.42
N ASP A 243 -13.19 -14.53 -7.12
CA ASP A 243 -14.44 -14.21 -7.83
C ASP A 243 -14.82 -12.73 -7.58
N ALA A 244 -14.57 -12.20 -6.38
CA ALA A 244 -14.75 -10.76 -6.12
C ALA A 244 -13.79 -9.90 -6.93
N ILE A 245 -12.54 -10.35 -7.15
CA ILE A 245 -11.60 -9.63 -8.03
C ILE A 245 -12.14 -9.61 -9.47
N GLY A 246 -12.53 -10.78 -10.01
CA GLY A 246 -13.09 -10.86 -11.37
C GLY A 246 -14.38 -10.06 -11.56
N GLY A 247 -15.29 -10.12 -10.59
CA GLY A 247 -16.53 -9.33 -10.59
C GLY A 247 -16.26 -7.82 -10.56
N GLY A 248 -15.35 -7.38 -9.70
CA GLY A 248 -14.90 -5.99 -9.59
C GLY A 248 -14.26 -5.49 -10.88
N GLN A 249 -13.41 -6.31 -11.52
CA GLN A 249 -12.81 -5.98 -12.81
C GLN A 249 -13.89 -5.67 -13.85
N ARG A 250 -14.93 -6.52 -13.95
CA ARG A 250 -16.02 -6.31 -14.90
C ARG A 250 -16.73 -4.98 -14.64
N VAL A 251 -17.08 -4.68 -13.38
CA VAL A 251 -17.77 -3.45 -13.00
C VAL A 251 -16.94 -2.21 -13.30
N LEU A 252 -15.64 -2.25 -12.99
CA LEU A 252 -14.73 -1.14 -13.26
C LEU A 252 -14.55 -0.91 -14.77
N ARG A 253 -14.48 -1.99 -15.58
CA ARG A 253 -14.45 -1.89 -17.05
C ARG A 253 -15.73 -1.28 -17.61
N GLU A 254 -16.89 -1.77 -17.20
CA GLU A 254 -18.21 -1.28 -17.65
C GLU A 254 -18.45 0.18 -17.23
N SER A 255 -17.86 0.61 -16.11
CA SER A 255 -17.90 1.99 -15.63
C SER A 255 -16.91 2.92 -16.35
N GLY A 256 -16.10 2.39 -17.27
CA GLY A 256 -15.16 3.16 -18.08
C GLY A 256 -13.89 3.59 -17.36
N TRP A 257 -13.53 2.93 -16.25
CA TRP A 257 -12.26 3.20 -15.57
C TRP A 257 -11.07 2.63 -16.34
N GLU A 258 -9.87 3.14 -16.03
CA GLU A 258 -8.66 2.74 -16.74
C GLU A 258 -7.98 1.57 -16.02
N HIS A 259 -7.91 0.43 -16.70
CA HIS A 259 -7.21 -0.76 -16.19
C HIS A 259 -5.70 -0.56 -16.27
N ALA A 260 -4.96 -0.96 -15.24
CA ALA A 260 -3.51 -0.79 -15.19
C ALA A 260 -2.75 -2.11 -15.44
N TRP A 261 -3.14 -3.19 -14.75
CA TRP A 261 -2.50 -4.50 -14.84
C TRP A 261 -3.34 -5.57 -14.12
N GLY A 262 -3.36 -6.80 -14.62
CA GLY A 262 -4.09 -7.92 -14.00
C GLY A 262 -5.15 -8.56 -14.90
N ILE A 263 -5.87 -9.58 -14.44
CA ILE A 263 -5.68 -10.28 -13.16
C ILE A 263 -4.43 -11.17 -13.22
N GLY A 264 -3.70 -11.26 -12.11
CA GLY A 264 -2.57 -12.17 -11.97
C GLY A 264 -2.38 -12.61 -10.52
N ARG A 265 -1.34 -13.41 -10.27
CA ARG A 265 -0.88 -13.76 -8.92
C ARG A 265 0.56 -13.32 -8.73
N HIS A 266 0.86 -12.58 -7.68
CA HIS A 266 2.22 -12.18 -7.34
C HIS A 266 3.08 -13.37 -6.91
N ILE A 267 4.38 -13.31 -7.18
CA ILE A 267 5.33 -14.30 -6.65
C ILE A 267 5.52 -14.08 -5.14
N LEU A 268 5.88 -12.85 -4.75
CA LEU A 268 6.09 -12.50 -3.35
C LEU A 268 4.77 -12.08 -2.72
N GLY A 269 4.44 -12.67 -1.58
CA GLY A 269 3.17 -12.48 -0.88
C GLY A 269 1.98 -13.21 -1.49
N SER A 270 2.14 -13.90 -2.63
CA SER A 270 1.17 -14.80 -3.26
C SER A 270 -0.22 -14.24 -3.59
N GLN A 271 -0.42 -12.93 -3.44
CA GLN A 271 -1.70 -12.24 -3.66
C GLN A 271 -2.18 -12.39 -5.11
N ILE A 272 -3.46 -12.70 -5.28
CA ILE A 272 -4.15 -12.45 -6.55
C ILE A 272 -4.44 -10.96 -6.63
N PHE A 273 -4.12 -10.32 -7.75
CA PHE A 273 -4.19 -8.87 -7.90
C PHE A 273 -4.99 -8.43 -9.14
N ASP A 274 -5.55 -7.22 -9.09
CA ASP A 274 -6.06 -6.46 -10.23
C ASP A 274 -5.93 -4.95 -9.98
N TYR A 275 -5.20 -4.24 -10.85
CA TYR A 275 -4.84 -2.84 -10.68
C TYR A 275 -5.65 -1.93 -11.59
N TRP A 276 -6.06 -0.79 -11.03
CA TRP A 276 -6.87 0.24 -11.67
C TRP A 276 -6.33 1.62 -11.40
N GLN A 277 -6.47 2.53 -12.37
CA GLN A 277 -6.10 3.94 -12.19
C GLN A 277 -7.32 4.75 -11.78
N ASP A 278 -7.12 5.59 -10.77
CA ASP A 278 -8.05 6.66 -10.48
C ASP A 278 -8.03 7.73 -11.60
N PRO A 279 -8.92 8.75 -11.55
CA PRO A 279 -8.99 9.79 -12.57
C PRO A 279 -7.69 10.56 -12.85
N TRP A 280 -6.70 10.50 -11.95
CA TRP A 280 -5.44 11.24 -12.03
C TRP A 280 -4.24 10.33 -12.34
N GLY A 281 -4.48 9.02 -12.44
CA GLY A 281 -3.49 8.00 -12.77
C GLY A 281 -2.85 7.32 -11.57
N ASP A 282 -3.31 7.60 -10.35
CA ASP A 282 -2.84 6.92 -9.14
C ASP A 282 -3.47 5.52 -9.09
N LYS A 283 -2.64 4.50 -8.86
CA LYS A 283 -3.04 3.11 -8.95
C LYS A 283 -3.65 2.59 -7.65
N HIS A 284 -4.71 1.80 -7.78
CA HIS A 284 -5.42 1.12 -6.71
C HIS A 284 -5.53 -0.35 -7.08
N GLU A 285 -5.20 -1.22 -6.14
CA GLU A 285 -5.17 -2.67 -6.34
C GLU A 285 -6.31 -3.32 -5.55
N HIS A 286 -7.06 -4.19 -6.22
CA HIS A 286 -7.82 -5.23 -5.54
C HIS A 286 -6.94 -6.44 -5.34
N TYR A 287 -6.90 -6.97 -4.12
CA TYR A 287 -6.20 -8.21 -3.86
C TYR A 287 -6.99 -9.20 -3.00
N CYS A 288 -6.62 -10.47 -3.06
CA CYS A 288 -7.04 -11.49 -2.09
C CYS A 288 -5.94 -12.57 -1.98
N ASP A 289 -6.10 -13.49 -1.02
CA ASP A 289 -5.25 -14.69 -0.88
C ASP A 289 -3.75 -14.37 -0.73
N GLY A 290 -3.44 -13.45 0.21
CA GLY A 290 -2.06 -13.08 0.52
C GLY A 290 -1.43 -13.94 1.61
N ASP A 291 -0.11 -14.12 1.55
CA ASP A 291 0.65 -14.83 2.58
C ASP A 291 0.61 -14.09 3.92
N LEU A 292 0.59 -14.85 5.01
CA LEU A 292 0.60 -14.35 6.38
C LEU A 292 1.84 -14.83 7.12
N PHE A 293 2.59 -13.92 7.74
CA PHE A 293 3.83 -14.20 8.47
C PHE A 293 3.77 -13.71 9.91
N THR A 294 4.37 -14.48 10.83
CA THR A 294 4.65 -14.02 12.19
C THR A 294 5.97 -13.24 12.25
N ALA A 295 6.31 -12.72 13.42
CA ALA A 295 7.58 -12.03 13.65
C ALA A 295 8.81 -12.97 13.57
N GLU A 296 8.61 -14.28 13.59
CA GLU A 296 9.69 -15.29 13.52
C GLU A 296 10.16 -15.56 12.09
N MET A 297 9.29 -15.32 11.09
CA MET A 297 9.63 -15.59 9.69
C MET A 297 10.86 -14.75 9.27
N PRO A 298 11.96 -15.38 8.82
CA PRO A 298 13.13 -14.64 8.35
C PRO A 298 12.82 -13.90 7.04
N MET A 299 13.59 -12.84 6.79
CA MET A 299 13.53 -12.09 5.53
C MET A 299 14.06 -12.94 4.37
N GLY A 300 13.31 -13.03 3.27
CA GLY A 300 13.79 -13.59 2.00
C GLY A 300 14.56 -12.57 1.14
N ILE A 301 15.48 -13.07 0.32
CA ILE A 301 16.25 -12.24 -0.62
C ILE A 301 16.11 -12.84 -2.02
N HIS A 302 15.63 -12.04 -2.96
CA HIS A 302 15.24 -12.50 -4.31
C HIS A 302 15.83 -11.61 -5.38
N ALA A 303 16.28 -12.18 -6.50
CA ALA A 303 16.68 -11.36 -7.64
C ALA A 303 15.46 -10.63 -8.22
N VAL A 304 15.59 -9.36 -8.56
CA VAL A 304 14.53 -8.64 -9.28
C VAL A 304 14.55 -9.05 -10.75
N SER A 305 13.39 -9.38 -11.30
CA SER A 305 13.14 -9.48 -12.73
C SER A 305 11.69 -9.15 -13.04
N ARG A 306 11.38 -8.82 -14.30
CA ARG A 306 10.01 -8.53 -14.71
C ARG A 306 9.13 -9.78 -14.64
N GLU A 307 9.71 -10.92 -14.94
CA GLU A 307 9.09 -12.24 -14.84
C GLU A 307 8.88 -12.65 -13.39
N ALA A 308 9.66 -12.11 -12.45
CA ALA A 308 9.52 -12.37 -11.03
C ALA A 308 8.38 -11.58 -10.35
N MET A 309 7.64 -10.76 -11.11
CA MET A 309 6.55 -9.95 -10.57
C MET A 309 5.24 -10.74 -10.40
N ALA A 310 4.99 -11.75 -11.25
CA ALA A 310 3.78 -12.56 -11.20
C ALA A 310 4.08 -14.03 -11.55
N GLN A 311 3.50 -14.96 -10.79
CA GLN A 311 3.53 -16.40 -11.06
C GLN A 311 2.75 -16.73 -12.33
N TRP A 312 1.59 -16.09 -12.49
CA TRP A 312 0.73 -16.18 -13.67
C TRP A 312 -0.06 -14.88 -13.83
N GLY A 313 -0.56 -14.64 -15.04
CA GLY A 313 -1.22 -13.39 -15.43
C GLY A 313 -0.50 -12.71 -16.59
N PRO A 314 -0.99 -11.56 -17.06
CA PRO A 314 -0.34 -10.81 -18.12
C PRO A 314 1.01 -10.27 -17.65
N ALA A 315 2.01 -10.20 -18.55
CA ALA A 315 3.26 -9.52 -18.25
C ALA A 315 2.99 -8.05 -17.87
N MET A 316 3.69 -7.55 -16.83
CA MET A 316 3.50 -6.18 -16.36
C MET A 316 3.69 -5.18 -17.51
N PRO A 317 2.70 -4.32 -17.82
CA PRO A 317 2.82 -3.31 -18.86
C PRO A 317 3.87 -2.26 -18.54
N ARG A 318 4.54 -1.72 -19.56
CA ARG A 318 5.51 -0.62 -19.41
C ARG A 318 4.89 0.64 -18.80
N SER A 319 3.60 0.88 -19.06
CA SER A 319 2.85 2.00 -18.46
C SER A 319 2.74 1.89 -16.95
N PHE A 320 2.89 0.69 -16.37
CA PHE A 320 2.77 0.49 -14.93
C PHE A 320 3.91 1.15 -14.15
N THR A 321 5.14 1.07 -14.68
CA THR A 321 6.38 1.54 -14.03
C THR A 321 6.93 2.83 -14.61
N LYS A 322 6.29 3.42 -15.63
CA LYS A 322 6.78 4.63 -16.30
C LYS A 322 6.32 5.89 -15.54
N PRO A 323 7.22 6.61 -14.84
CA PRO A 323 6.84 7.82 -14.14
C PRO A 323 6.53 8.94 -15.13
N LYS A 324 5.57 9.81 -14.78
CA LYS A 324 5.31 11.05 -15.52
C LYS A 324 6.50 12.00 -15.30
N LEU A 325 7.21 12.33 -16.37
CA LEU A 325 8.28 13.32 -16.32
C LEU A 325 7.68 14.72 -16.32
N THR A 326 7.81 15.42 -15.19
CA THR A 326 7.39 16.79 -14.99
C THR A 326 8.63 17.62 -14.67
N PRO A 327 8.59 18.96 -14.81
CA PRO A 327 9.70 19.81 -14.39
C PRO A 327 10.12 19.58 -12.93
N SER A 328 9.16 19.31 -12.04
CA SER A 328 9.44 18.99 -10.64
C SER A 328 10.10 17.62 -10.46
N SER A 329 9.69 16.60 -11.22
CA SER A 329 10.28 15.26 -11.11
C SER A 329 11.69 15.21 -11.72
N ILE A 330 11.97 16.00 -12.76
CA ILE A 330 13.33 16.20 -13.30
C ILE A 330 14.22 16.94 -12.28
N ALA A 331 13.72 18.02 -11.66
CA ALA A 331 14.47 18.72 -10.63
C ALA A 331 14.78 17.82 -9.43
N ALA A 332 13.81 16.99 -9.00
CA ALA A 332 14.00 16.00 -7.95
C ALA A 332 15.05 14.94 -8.34
N LEU A 333 15.00 14.42 -9.56
CA LEU A 333 16.00 13.50 -10.09
C LEU A 333 17.42 14.09 -10.02
N VAL A 334 17.62 15.30 -10.54
CA VAL A 334 18.93 15.96 -10.53
C VAL A 334 19.43 16.22 -9.10
N ARG A 335 18.53 16.68 -8.21
CA ARG A 335 18.86 16.92 -6.80
C ARG A 335 19.26 15.62 -6.10
N ASN A 336 18.48 14.56 -6.28
CA ASN A 336 18.65 13.31 -5.55
C ASN A 336 19.84 12.50 -6.07
N LEU A 337 20.17 12.57 -7.37
CA LEU A 337 21.41 12.01 -7.92
C LEU A 337 22.67 12.62 -7.29
N ARG A 338 22.59 13.84 -6.74
CA ARG A 338 23.72 14.51 -6.06
C ARG A 338 23.77 14.24 -4.56
N ARG A 339 22.65 13.85 -3.94
CA ARG A 339 22.51 13.78 -2.48
C ARG A 339 22.34 12.37 -1.95
N SER A 340 21.59 11.54 -2.67
CA SER A 340 21.24 10.21 -2.21
C SER A 340 22.41 9.24 -2.45
N PRO A 341 22.89 8.54 -1.42
CA PRO A 341 23.91 7.51 -1.60
C PRO A 341 23.37 6.27 -2.33
N ASP A 342 22.05 6.08 -2.34
CA ASP A 342 21.38 4.92 -2.93
C ASP A 342 21.09 5.08 -4.43
N LEU A 343 21.16 6.31 -4.94
CA LEU A 343 20.77 6.65 -6.31
C LEU A 343 21.99 6.97 -7.18
N THR A 344 22.27 6.11 -8.16
CA THR A 344 23.29 6.35 -9.18
C THR A 344 22.70 6.27 -10.58
N PHE A 345 23.34 6.93 -11.55
CA PHE A 345 22.98 6.78 -12.97
C PHE A 345 23.04 5.32 -13.44
N ALA A 346 24.01 4.55 -12.94
CA ALA A 346 24.13 3.12 -13.24
C ALA A 346 22.91 2.34 -12.75
N LYS A 347 22.49 2.57 -11.49
CA LYS A 347 21.31 1.94 -10.88
C LYS A 347 20.03 2.29 -11.64
N LEU A 348 19.82 3.58 -11.95
CA LEU A 348 18.67 4.05 -12.74
C LEU A 348 18.61 3.40 -14.12
N ARG A 349 19.75 3.29 -14.81
CA ARG A 349 19.82 2.61 -16.10
C ARG A 349 19.48 1.12 -15.99
N THR A 350 19.93 0.46 -14.92
CA THR A 350 19.60 -0.95 -14.66
C THR A 350 18.10 -1.13 -14.41
N LEU A 351 17.50 -0.30 -13.54
CA LEU A 351 16.06 -0.30 -13.29
C LEU A 351 15.27 -0.05 -14.58
N ALA A 352 15.65 0.97 -15.34
CA ALA A 352 14.99 1.29 -16.61
C ALA A 352 15.06 0.12 -17.61
N LYS A 353 16.17 -0.62 -17.67
CA LYS A 353 16.33 -1.80 -18.54
C LYS A 353 15.49 -2.99 -18.10
N LEU A 354 15.39 -3.24 -16.80
CA LEU A 354 14.62 -4.35 -16.25
C LEU A 354 13.11 -4.17 -16.48
N PHE A 355 12.65 -2.92 -16.46
CA PHE A 355 11.24 -2.58 -16.65
C PHE A 355 10.94 -1.99 -18.04
N ALA A 356 11.88 -2.15 -18.99
CA ALA A 356 11.89 -1.48 -20.30
C ALA A 356 10.79 -1.90 -21.27
#